data_AF-A0AAU8LE77-F1
#
_entry.id   AF-A0AAU8LE77-F1
#
_cell.length_a   1.000
_cell.length_b   1.000
_cell.length_c   1.000
_cell.angle_alpha   90.00
_cell.angle_beta   90.00
_cell.angle_gamma   90.00
#
_symmetry.space_group_name_H-M   'P 1'
#
loop_
_entity.id
_entity.type
_entity.pdbx_description
1 polymer ?
#
loop_
_entity_poly.entity_id
_entity_poly.type
_entity_poly.pdbx_seq_one_letter_code
_entity_poly.pdbx_strand_id
1 'polypeptide(L)' 'MGLVKISEEMHANLRCASVALSRSINAQAEHWMRIGMLAELHPTLDYSEISQMLIRLEGTDGNVLKSDSFKMSELSKAAS' A
#
# COMPACT_ATOMS: atom_id res chain seq x y z
N MET A 1 3.62 -18.05 -8.48
CA MET A 1 3.78 -16.99 -7.47
C MET A 1 4.42 -17.59 -6.23
N GLY A 2 5.37 -16.90 -5.57
CA GLY A 2 6.07 -17.42 -4.39
C GLY A 2 5.18 -17.43 -3.15
N LEU A 3 5.35 -18.43 -2.27
CA LEU A 3 4.65 -18.49 -0.99
C LEU A 3 5.47 -17.75 0.07
N VAL A 4 4.90 -16.71 0.66
CA VAL A 4 5.48 -16.02 1.83
C VAL A 4 4.92 -16.68 3.09
N LYS A 5 5.81 -17.24 3.92
CA LYS A 5 5.43 -17.78 5.22
C LYS A 5 5.36 -16.65 6.24
N ILE A 6 4.29 -16.64 7.04
CA ILE A 6 4.10 -15.75 8.19
C ILE A 6 3.82 -16.59 9.43
N SER A 7 3.95 -16.01 10.62
CA SER A 7 3.61 -16.72 11.86
C SER A 7 2.11 -17.00 11.97
N GLU A 8 1.74 -18.04 12.72
CA GLU A 8 0.33 -18.36 12.99
C GLU A 8 -0.42 -17.21 13.68
N GLU A 9 0.26 -16.52 14.60
CA GLU A 9 -0.26 -15.31 15.26
C GLU A 9 -0.58 -14.22 14.23
N MET A 10 0.35 -13.96 13.30
CA MET A 10 0.13 -12.96 12.27
C MET A 10 -1.03 -13.35 11.35
N HIS A 11 -1.14 -14.63 10.99
CA HIS A 11 -2.25 -15.14 10.19
C HIS A 11 -3.61 -15.00 10.91
N ALA A 12 -3.66 -15.23 12.23
CA ALA A 12 -4.86 -15.03 13.04
C ALA A 12 -5.27 -13.55 13.09
N ASN A 13 -4.32 -12.64 13.30
CA ASN A 13 -4.56 -11.19 13.25
C ASN A 13 -5.09 -10.76 11.88
N LEU A 14 -4.53 -11.31 10.81
CA LEU A 14 -4.92 -11.02 9.43
C LEU A 14 -6.35 -11.46 9.15
N ARG A 15 -6.73 -12.67 9.61
CA ARG A 15 -8.10 -13.19 9.52
C ARG A 15 -9.09 -12.34 10.31
N CYS A 16 -8.74 -11.89 11.52
CA CYS A 16 -9.59 -11.03 12.33
C CYS A 16 -9.81 -9.67 11.62
N ALA A 17 -8.74 -9.02 11.19
CA ALA A 17 -8.79 -7.74 10.48
C ALA A 17 -9.54 -7.84 9.15
N SER A 18 -9.36 -8.93 8.39
CA SER A 18 -10.04 -9.10 7.10
C SER A 18 -11.56 -9.17 7.26
N VAL A 19 -12.05 -9.86 8.30
CA VAL A 19 -13.49 -9.90 8.62
C VAL A 19 -13.99 -8.52 9.04
N ALA A 20 -13.28 -7.84 9.93
CA ALA A 20 -13.66 -6.51 10.43
C ALA A 20 -13.70 -5.45 9.30
N LEU A 21 -12.77 -5.53 8.35
CA LEU A 21 -12.61 -4.56 7.27
C LEU A 21 -13.26 -5.00 5.95
N SER A 22 -14.03 -6.10 5.97
CA SER A 22 -14.74 -6.64 4.79
C SER A 22 -13.83 -6.86 3.57
N ARG A 23 -12.64 -7.45 3.80
CA ARG A 23 -11.67 -7.81 2.75
C ARG A 23 -11.38 -9.31 2.76
N SER A 24 -10.88 -9.84 1.64
CA SER A 24 -10.27 -11.17 1.67
C SER A 24 -8.98 -11.15 2.50
N ILE A 25 -8.55 -12.31 3.00
CA ILE A 25 -7.28 -12.43 3.75
C ILE A 25 -6.11 -11.94 2.89
N ASN A 26 -6.06 -12.32 1.62
CA ASN A 26 -4.98 -11.87 0.72
C ASN A 26 -5.02 -10.36 0.49
N ALA A 27 -6.21 -9.77 0.27
CA ALA A 27 -6.34 -8.33 0.08
C ALA A 27 -5.96 -7.54 1.34
N GLN A 28 -6.29 -8.06 2.53
CA GLN A 28 -5.87 -7.46 3.79
C GLN A 28 -4.35 -7.54 3.99
N ALA A 29 -3.73 -8.66 3.62
CA ALA A 29 -2.28 -8.84 3.69
C ALA A 29 -1.57 -7.86 2.76
N GLU A 30 -2.06 -7.77 1.52
CA GLU A 30 -1.53 -6.86 0.51
C GLU A 30 -1.68 -5.39 0.94
N HIS A 31 -2.81 -5.02 1.55
CA HIS A 31 -3.02 -3.68 2.09
C HIS A 31 -1.98 -3.31 3.15
N TRP A 32 -1.73 -4.19 4.14
CA TRP A 32 -0.69 -3.97 5.14
C TRP A 32 0.72 -3.91 4.54
N MET A 33 1.03 -4.76 3.56
CA MET A 33 2.31 -4.71 2.85
C MET A 33 2.50 -3.37 2.12
N ARG A 34 1.46 -2.86 1.44
CA ARG A 34 1.51 -1.57 0.75
C ARG A 34 1.67 -0.41 1.74
N ILE A 35 0.96 -0.42 2.87
CA ILE A 35 1.13 0.59 3.92
C ILE A 35 2.56 0.57 4.47
N GLY A 36 3.08 -0.61 4.83
CA GLY A 36 4.43 -0.75 5.37
C GLY A 36 5.49 -0.25 4.40
N MET A 37 5.36 -0.57 3.11
CA MET A 37 6.28 -0.08 2.08
C MET A 37 6.22 1.43 1.91
N LEU A 38 5.02 2.03 1.92
CA LEU A 38 4.86 3.48 1.83
C LEU A 38 5.39 4.20 3.07
N ALA A 39 5.20 3.64 4.25
CA ALA A 39 5.75 4.18 5.49
C ALA A 39 7.29 4.16 5.48
N GLU A 40 7.89 3.10 4.94
CA GLU A 40 9.35 2.99 4.78
C GLU A 40 9.91 4.00 3.76
N LEU A 41 9.22 4.17 2.62
CA LEU A 41 9.64 5.09 1.55
C LEU A 41 9.37 6.57 1.88
N HIS A 42 8.39 6.84 2.72
CA HIS A 42 7.99 8.19 3.11
C HIS A 42 7.83 8.32 4.64
N PRO A 43 8.93 8.30 5.41
CA PRO A 43 8.88 8.29 6.88
C PRO A 43 8.22 9.52 7.52
N THR A 44 8.06 10.60 6.76
CA THR A 44 7.44 11.85 7.21
C THR A 44 5.93 11.87 7.06
N LEU A 45 5.35 10.92 6.33
CA LEU A 45 3.90 10.88 6.11
C LEU A 45 3.21 10.17 7.27
N ASP A 46 2.07 10.71 7.66
CA ASP A 46 1.18 10.03 8.60
C ASP A 46 0.32 8.96 7.90
N TYR A 47 -0.39 8.17 8.70
CA TYR A 47 -1.25 7.10 8.20
C TYR A 47 -2.40 7.62 7.29
N SER A 48 -2.91 8.81 7.55
CA SER A 48 -3.99 9.42 6.75
C SER A 48 -3.46 9.77 5.35
N GLU A 49 -2.27 10.37 5.28
CA GLU A 49 -1.60 10.71 4.04
C GLU A 49 -1.25 9.46 3.21
N ILE A 50 -0.74 8.41 3.87
CA ILE A 50 -0.48 7.10 3.24
C ILE A 50 -1.79 6.51 2.68
N SER A 51 -2.88 6.56 3.45
CA SER A 51 -4.19 6.05 3.01
C SER A 51 -4.71 6.79 1.79
N GLN A 52 -4.59 8.12 1.76
CA GLN A 52 -4.96 8.91 0.58
C GLN A 52 -4.09 8.58 -0.63
N MET A 53 -2.79 8.33 -0.42
CA MET A 53 -1.89 7.90 -1.49
C MET A 53 -2.32 6.55 -2.08
N LEU A 54 -2.71 5.58 -1.24
CA LEU A 54 -3.22 4.29 -1.70
C LEU A 54 -4.46 4.42 -2.58
N ILE A 55 -5.42 5.28 -2.19
CA ILE A 55 -6.62 5.54 -2.99
C ILE A 55 -6.26 6.14 -4.36
N ARG A 56 -5.31 7.07 -4.40
CA ARG A 56 -4.83 7.67 -5.67
C ARG A 56 -4.11 6.64 -6.55
N LEU A 57 -3.41 5.69 -5.94
CA LEU A 57 -2.70 4.60 -6.63
C LEU A 57 -3.63 3.53 -7.21
N GLU A 58 -4.79 3.30 -6.59
CA GLU A 58 -5.77 2.33 -7.08
C GLU A 58 -6.39 2.77 -8.42
N GLY A 59 -6.42 4.08 -8.69
CA GLY A 59 -6.76 4.62 -10.03
C GLY A 59 -5.68 4.44 -11.10
N THR A 60 -4.47 3.98 -10.76
CA THR A 60 -3.30 3.86 -11.66
C THR A 60 -2.69 2.45 -11.63
N ASP A 61 -3.53 1.42 -11.78
CA ASP A 61 -3.18 -0.01 -11.81
C ASP A 61 -2.48 -0.53 -10.53
N GLY A 62 -2.60 0.18 -9.40
CA GLY A 62 -2.21 -0.33 -8.08
C GLY A 62 -0.71 -0.56 -7.85
N ASN A 63 0.16 0.01 -8.69
CA ASN A 63 1.61 -0.15 -8.58
C ASN A 63 2.25 0.95 -7.74
N VAL A 64 2.47 0.64 -6.47
CA VAL A 64 3.07 1.53 -5.46
C VAL A 64 4.53 1.93 -5.80
N LEU A 65 5.25 1.13 -6.58
CA LEU A 65 6.62 1.48 -7.02
C LEU A 65 6.65 2.44 -8.20
N LYS A 66 5.51 2.63 -8.90
CA LYS A 66 5.41 3.56 -10.03
C LYS A 66 4.94 4.96 -9.62
N SER A 67 4.32 5.15 -8.45
CA SER A 67 3.83 6.47 -8.01
C SER A 67 4.91 7.53 -7.93
N ASP A 68 6.14 7.15 -7.56
CA ASP A 68 7.26 8.10 -7.49
C ASP A 68 7.67 8.62 -8.87
N SER A 69 7.49 7.81 -9.93
CA SER A 69 7.71 8.27 -11.30
C SER A 69 6.66 9.29 -11.76
N PHE A 70 5.43 9.21 -11.22
CA PHE A 70 4.34 10.10 -11.62
C PHE A 70 4.61 11.55 -11.17
N LYS A 71 5.02 11.76 -9.91
CA LYS A 71 5.36 13.11 -9.39
C LYS A 71 6.55 13.74 -10.12
N MET A 72 7.60 12.96 -10.44
CA MET A 72 8.76 13.48 -11.19
C MET A 72 8.37 13.92 -12.62
N SER A 73 7.44 13.22 -13.25
CA SER A 73 7.00 13.52 -14.62
C SER A 73 6.12 14.78 -14.71
N GLU A 74 5.31 15.06 -13.69
CA GLU A 74 4.47 16.27 -13.63
C GLU A 74 5.29 17.52 -13.31
N LEU A 75 6.28 17.42 -12.42
CA LEU A 75 7.24 18.51 -12.13
C LEU A 75 8.08 18.89 -13.35
N SER A 76 8.42 17.92 -14.20
CA SER A 76 9.15 18.16 -15.46
C SER A 76 8.27 18.88 -16.51
N LYS A 77 6.98 18.52 -16.60
CA LYS A 77 6.03 19.16 -17.54
C LYS A 77 5.61 20.58 -17.14
N ALA A 78 5.56 20.89 -15.85
CA ALA A 78 5.24 22.24 -15.38
C ALA A 78 6.40 23.24 -15.52
N ALA A 79 7.62 22.75 -15.81
CA ALA A 79 8.83 23.55 -15.96
C ALA A 79 9.26 23.76 -17.43
N SER A 80 8.43 23.36 -18.39
CA SER A 80 8.57 23.66 -19.84
C SER A 80 7.39 24.48 -20.33
#